data_AF-A0A1G2D6W6-F1
#
_entry.id   AF-A0A1G2D6W6-F1
#
_cell.length_a   1.000
_cell.length_b   1.000
_cell.length_c   1.000
_cell.angle_alpha   90.00
_cell.angle_beta   90.00
_cell.angle_gamma   90.00
#
_symmetry.space_group_name_H-M   'P 1'
#
loop_
_entity.id
_entity.type
_entity.pdbx_description
1 polymer ?
#
loop_
_entity_poly.entity_id
_entity_poly.type
_entity_poly.pdbx_seq_one_letter_code
_entity_poly.pdbx_strand_id
1 'polypeptide(L)'
;MSLFGPSIPKGITKREIPRLSGQLMAGHGAEKISRAFVERIMELVDMAVDADTYAERANKVELVSAEEAARIEKNIADDLSPAQLAYVHRVFQEYIDKNKVSGIFS
;
A
#
# COMPACT_ATOMS: atom_id res chain seq x y z
N MET A 1 -15.58 17.36 -23.17
CA MET A 1 -14.22 17.11 -22.66
C MET A 1 -14.38 16.52 -21.27
N SER A 2 -13.70 15.40 -20.97
CA SER A 2 -13.88 14.65 -19.72
C SER A 2 -13.57 15.53 -18.50
N LEU A 3 -14.53 15.66 -17.58
CA LEU A 3 -14.39 16.34 -16.28
C LEU A 3 -13.54 15.53 -15.27
N PHE A 4 -13.08 14.35 -15.69
CA PHE A 4 -12.21 13.49 -14.92
C PHE A 4 -10.81 13.61 -15.51
N GLY A 5 -9.89 14.18 -14.75
CA GLY A 5 -8.45 14.11 -15.05
C GLY A 5 -8.00 12.66 -15.23
N PRO A 6 -6.79 12.41 -15.77
CA PRO A 6 -6.30 11.07 -16.00
C PRO A 6 -6.44 10.22 -14.72
N SER A 7 -7.07 9.05 -14.86
CA SER A 7 -7.24 8.10 -13.75
C SER A 7 -5.86 7.72 -13.25
N ILE A 8 -5.53 8.08 -12.01
CA ILE A 8 -4.31 7.59 -11.37
C ILE A 8 -4.45 6.07 -11.25
N PRO A 9 -3.42 5.28 -11.56
CA PRO A 9 -3.49 3.82 -11.40
C PRO A 9 -3.81 3.47 -9.94
N LYS A 10 -4.61 2.41 -9.75
CA LYS A 10 -4.87 1.84 -8.41
C LYS A 10 -3.56 1.33 -7.79
N GLY A 11 -3.39 1.55 -6.49
CA GLY A 11 -2.17 1.15 -5.77
C GLY A 11 -2.00 1.94 -4.47
N ILE A 12 -0.90 1.77 -3.75
CA ILE A 12 -0.54 2.54 -2.55
C ILE A 12 0.44 3.63 -2.97
N THR A 13 0.07 4.91 -2.88
CA THR A 13 1.01 5.99 -3.31
C THR A 13 2.03 6.29 -2.22
N LYS A 14 3.19 6.83 -2.61
CA LYS A 14 4.21 7.30 -1.65
C LYS A 14 3.68 8.26 -0.57
N ARG A 15 2.69 9.08 -0.91
CA ARG A 15 2.03 10.02 0.03
C ARG A 15 1.21 9.33 1.11
N GLU A 16 0.80 8.08 0.87
CA GLU A 16 -0.03 7.30 1.78
C GLU A 16 0.78 6.41 2.73
N ILE A 17 2.07 6.18 2.44
CA ILE A 17 2.99 5.37 3.25
C ILE A 17 2.98 5.74 4.74
N PRO A 18 3.05 7.03 5.16
CA PRO A 18 3.00 7.37 6.58
C PRO A 18 1.66 7.01 7.24
N ARG A 19 0.55 7.12 6.50
CA ARG A 19 -0.78 6.74 6.99
C ARG A 19 -0.92 5.22 7.08
N LEU A 20 -0.39 4.51 6.09
CA LEU A 20 -0.38 3.04 6.05
C LEU A 20 0.30 2.47 7.30
N SER A 21 1.48 2.98 7.64
CA SER A 21 2.21 2.59 8.85
C SER A 21 1.37 2.79 10.12
N GLY A 22 0.76 3.97 10.29
CA GLY A 22 -0.11 4.26 11.42
C GLY A 22 -1.33 3.33 11.50
N GLN A 23 -1.91 2.98 10.35
CA GLN A 23 -3.04 2.05 10.29
C GLN A 23 -2.62 0.62 10.64
N LEU A 24 -1.48 0.13 10.15
CA LEU A 24 -0.94 -1.18 10.52
C LEU A 24 -0.66 -1.30 12.02
N MET A 25 -0.23 -0.21 12.66
CA MET A 25 -0.01 -0.16 14.11
C MET A 25 -1.31 -0.12 14.93
N ALA A 26 -2.45 0.22 14.32
CA ALA A 26 -3.73 0.35 15.00
C ALA A 26 -4.44 -1.00 15.23
N GLY A 27 -3.86 -2.12 14.80
CA GLY A 27 -4.41 -3.46 15.05
C GLY A 27 -4.59 -3.76 16.54
N HIS A 28 -5.66 -4.48 16.88
CA HIS A 28 -6.02 -4.81 18.26
C HIS A 28 -6.15 -6.33 18.47
N GLY A 29 -5.88 -6.78 19.71
CA GLY A 29 -5.99 -8.20 20.05
C GLY A 29 -5.08 -9.08 19.18
N ALA A 30 -5.67 -10.07 18.51
CA ALA A 30 -4.97 -10.98 17.61
C ALA A 30 -4.46 -10.32 16.31
N GLU A 31 -4.97 -9.15 15.95
CA GLU A 31 -4.53 -8.39 14.77
C GLU A 31 -3.34 -7.47 15.07
N LYS A 32 -2.94 -7.34 16.34
CA LYS A 32 -1.87 -6.42 16.75
C LYS A 32 -0.54 -6.86 16.17
N ILE A 33 0.06 -6.00 15.33
CA ILE A 33 1.38 -6.20 14.75
C ILE A 33 2.41 -5.48 15.63
N SER A 34 3.57 -6.10 15.87
CA SER A 34 4.64 -5.44 16.63
C SER A 34 5.25 -4.30 15.80
N ARG A 35 5.71 -3.25 16.48
CA ARG A 35 6.30 -2.08 15.80
C ARG A 35 7.44 -2.46 14.85
N ALA A 36 8.37 -3.31 15.31
CA ALA A 36 9.49 -3.78 14.48
C ALA A 36 9.00 -4.51 13.22
N PHE A 37 7.89 -5.22 13.33
CA PHE A 37 7.31 -5.93 12.19
C PHE A 37 6.60 -4.97 11.22
N VAL A 38 5.92 -3.95 11.72
CA VAL A 38 5.39 -2.86 10.89
C VAL A 38 6.53 -2.15 10.16
N GLU A 39 7.63 -1.81 10.85
CA GLU A 39 8.80 -1.18 10.23
C GLU A 39 9.36 -2.03 9.07
N ARG A 40 9.47 -3.35 9.25
CA ARG A 40 9.86 -4.28 8.17
C ARG A 40 8.88 -4.32 7.00
N ILE A 41 7.57 -4.29 7.28
CA ILE A 41 6.55 -4.19 6.21
C ILE A 41 6.72 -2.88 5.45
N MET A 42 6.98 -1.77 6.15
CA MET A 42 7.17 -0.47 5.53
C MET A 42 8.45 -0.40 4.69
N GLU A 43 9.54 -1.06 5.09
CA GLU A 43 10.75 -1.19 4.27
C GLU A 43 10.45 -1.90 2.94
N LEU A 44 9.66 -2.99 2.98
CA LEU A 44 9.25 -3.69 1.76
C LEU A 44 8.35 -2.83 0.87
N VAL A 45 7.47 -2.03 1.47
CA VAL A 45 6.61 -1.06 0.77
C VAL A 45 7.45 0.04 0.12
N ASP A 46 8.40 0.63 0.83
CA ASP A 46 9.28 1.68 0.30
C ASP A 46 10.12 1.15 -0.88
N MET A 47 10.68 -0.06 -0.76
CA MET A 47 11.40 -0.71 -1.88
C MET A 47 10.51 -0.98 -3.09
N ALA A 48 9.23 -1.32 -2.88
CA ALA A 48 8.28 -1.54 -3.96
C ALA A 48 7.86 -0.23 -4.64
N VAL A 49 7.73 0.87 -3.90
CA VAL A 49 7.43 2.20 -4.49
C VAL A 49 8.57 2.72 -5.37
N ASP A 50 9.81 2.38 -5.04
CA ASP A 50 10.97 2.76 -5.85
C ASP A 50 11.19 1.82 -7.06
N ALA A 51 10.39 0.75 -7.21
CA ALA A 51 10.50 -0.21 -8.31
C ALA A 51 9.93 0.36 -9.61
N ASP A 52 10.73 1.19 -10.28
CA ASP A 52 10.40 1.98 -11.47
C ASP A 52 9.78 1.17 -12.65
N THR A 53 8.47 0.93 -12.63
CA THR A 53 7.75 0.22 -13.70
C THR A 53 7.42 1.14 -14.89
N TYR A 54 7.22 0.54 -16.08
CA TYR A 54 6.89 1.31 -17.29
C TYR A 54 5.60 2.15 -17.15
N ALA A 55 4.61 1.63 -16.40
CA ALA A 55 3.34 2.30 -16.16
C ALA A 55 3.48 3.51 -15.22
N GLU A 56 4.38 3.42 -14.23
CA GLU A 56 4.69 4.51 -13.31
C GLU A 56 5.45 5.65 -13.99
N ARG A 57 6.44 5.33 -14.83
CA ARG A 57 7.13 6.33 -15.67
C ARG A 57 6.20 7.07 -16.61
N ALA A 58 5.25 6.35 -17.22
CA ALA A 58 4.29 6.93 -18.15
C ALA A 58 3.35 7.94 -17.46
N ASN A 59 3.04 7.72 -16.17
CA ASN A 59 2.13 8.56 -15.41
C ASN A 59 2.82 9.52 -14.42
N LYS A 60 4.15 9.42 -14.24
CA LYS A 60 4.94 10.14 -13.22
C LYS A 60 4.40 9.94 -11.80
N VAL A 61 4.00 8.71 -11.48
CA VAL A 61 3.47 8.35 -10.15
C VAL A 61 4.28 7.18 -9.60
N GLU A 62 4.76 7.31 -8.37
CA GLU A 62 5.40 6.25 -7.60
C GLU A 62 4.33 5.57 -6.71
N LEU A 63 4.05 4.29 -6.92
CA LEU A 63 3.02 3.55 -6.18
C LEU A 63 3.34 2.05 -6.04
N VAL A 64 2.89 1.44 -4.95
CA VAL A 64 2.85 -0.03 -4.84
C VAL A 64 1.62 -0.54 -5.57
N SER A 65 1.82 -1.31 -6.63
CA SER A 65 0.74 -1.99 -7.34
C SER A 65 0.11 -3.11 -6.50
N ALA A 66 -1.08 -3.57 -6.90
CA ALA A 66 -1.72 -4.70 -6.23
C ALA A 66 -0.88 -5.99 -6.29
N GLU A 67 -0.12 -6.17 -7.37
CA GLU A 67 0.77 -7.31 -7.53
C GLU A 67 1.95 -7.24 -6.55
N GLU A 68 2.55 -6.07 -6.38
CA GLU A 68 3.63 -5.87 -5.41
C GLU A 68 3.16 -6.01 -3.97
N ALA A 69 1.99 -5.47 -3.64
CA ALA A 69 1.37 -5.68 -2.34
C ALA A 69 1.16 -7.18 -2.04
N ALA A 70 0.69 -7.96 -3.01
CA ALA A 70 0.55 -9.41 -2.86
C ALA A 70 1.91 -10.12 -2.70
N ARG A 71 2.97 -9.64 -3.34
CA ARG A 71 4.34 -10.17 -3.12
C ARG A 71 4.84 -9.85 -1.72
N ILE A 72 4.58 -8.64 -1.21
CA ILE A 72 4.92 -8.25 0.16
C ILE A 72 4.21 -9.15 1.15
N GLU A 73 2.89 -9.33 1.00
CA GLU A 73 2.09 -10.23 1.84
C GLU A 73 2.66 -11.66 1.84
N LYS A 74 3.04 -12.18 0.68
CA LYS A 74 3.68 -13.50 0.56
C LYS A 74 5.03 -13.56 1.26
N ASN A 75 5.85 -12.52 1.18
CA ASN A 75 7.18 -12.47 1.80
C ASN A 75 7.14 -12.43 3.34
N ILE A 76 6.04 -11.95 3.92
CA ILE A 76 5.85 -11.84 5.38
C ILE A 76 4.90 -12.90 5.94
N ALA A 77 4.32 -13.75 5.09
CA ALA A 77 3.25 -14.68 5.47
C ALA A 77 3.68 -15.66 6.57
N ASP A 78 4.92 -16.16 6.50
CA ASP A 78 5.46 -17.13 7.47
C ASP A 78 5.81 -16.50 8.82
N ASP A 79 5.97 -15.17 8.85
CA ASP A 79 6.37 -14.43 10.03
C ASP A 79 5.17 -13.84 10.81
N LEU A 80 3.96 -13.94 10.25
CA LEU A 80 2.73 -13.42 10.83
C LEU A 80 1.74 -14.55 11.14
N SER A 81 0.95 -14.36 12.21
CA SER A 81 -0.21 -15.21 12.43
C SER A 81 -1.26 -15.00 11.33
N PRO A 82 -2.16 -15.98 11.08
CA PRO A 82 -3.22 -15.83 10.09
C PRO A 82 -4.10 -14.58 10.31
N ALA A 83 -4.36 -14.22 11.57
CA ALA A 83 -5.13 -13.02 11.91
C ALA A 83 -4.41 -11.73 11.54
N GLN A 84 -3.09 -11.66 11.78
CA GLN A 84 -2.26 -10.51 11.41
C GLN A 84 -2.10 -10.42 9.89
N LEU A 85 -1.91 -11.54 9.20
CA LEU A 85 -1.81 -11.55 7.73
C LEU A 85 -3.11 -11.09 7.08
N ALA A 86 -4.27 -11.57 7.58
CA ALA A 86 -5.58 -11.09 7.14
C ALA A 86 -5.77 -9.59 7.42
N TYR A 87 -5.24 -9.09 8.54
CA TYR A 87 -5.25 -7.68 8.88
C TYR A 87 -4.44 -6.84 7.88
N VAL A 88 -3.19 -7.25 7.58
CA VAL A 88 -2.35 -6.60 6.57
C VAL A 88 -3.05 -6.57 5.22
N HIS A 89 -3.58 -7.71 4.78
CA HIS A 89 -4.29 -7.82 3.50
C HIS A 89 -5.46 -6.84 3.41
N ARG A 90 -6.30 -6.77 4.46
CA ARG A 90 -7.43 -5.83 4.51
C ARG A 90 -6.96 -4.39 4.41
N VAL A 91 -5.92 -4.02 5.14
CA VAL A 91 -5.35 -2.66 5.10
C VAL A 91 -4.82 -2.36 3.70
N PHE A 92 -4.01 -3.24 3.09
CA PHE A 92 -3.48 -3.04 1.75
C PHE A 92 -4.59 -2.87 0.70
N GLN A 93 -5.62 -3.72 0.74
CA GLN A 93 -6.78 -3.60 -0.15
C GLN A 93 -7.50 -2.26 -0.01
N GLU A 94 -7.67 -1.73 1.20
CA GLU A 94 -8.30 -0.42 1.41
C GLU A 94 -7.56 0.70 0.67
N TYR A 95 -6.21 0.67 0.67
CA TYR A 95 -5.41 1.67 -0.03
C TYR A 95 -5.39 1.44 -1.56
N ILE A 96 -5.35 0.19 -2.01
CA ILE A 96 -5.34 -0.16 -3.44
C ILE A 96 -6.66 0.20 -4.11
N ASP A 97 -7.79 -0.14 -3.48
CA ASP A 97 -9.12 0.04 -4.06
C ASP A 97 -9.67 1.45 -3.92
N LYS A 98 -9.01 2.30 -3.14
CA LYS A 98 -9.38 3.70 -3.01
C LYS A 98 -9.32 4.39 -4.37
N ASN A 99 -10.48 4.80 -4.90
CA ASN A 99 -10.56 5.57 -6.14
C ASN A 99 -9.79 6.89 -5.99
N LYS A 100 -8.71 7.04 -6.76
CA LYS A 100 -7.84 8.22 -6.74
C LYS A 100 -8.25 9.15 -7.86
N VAL A 101 -9.05 10.14 -7.52
CA VAL A 101 -9.39 11.21 -8.46
C VAL A 101 -8.26 12.24 -8.40
N SER A 102 -7.65 12.55 -9.55
CA SER A 102 -6.74 13.70 -9.66
C SER A 102 -7.58 14.98 -9.51
N GLY A 103 -7.73 15.45 -8.27
CA GLY A 103 -8.56 16.61 -7.97
C GLY A 103 -7.91 17.89 -8.48
N ILE A 104 -8.66 18.68 -9.26
CA ILE A 104 -8.31 20.02 -9.76
C ILE A 104 -8.21 21.05 -8.61
N PHE A 105 -8.53 20.65 -7.37
CA PHE A 105 -8.36 21.45 -6.17
C PHE A 105 -7.33 20.80 -5.25
N SER A 106 -6.07 21.19 -5.42
CA SER A 106 -5.00 21.09 -4.41
C SER A 106 -4.47 22.49 -4.16
#